data_AF-A0A2I0ANE9-F1
#
_entry.id   AF-A0A2I0ANE9-F1
#
_cell.length_a   1.000
_cell.length_b   1.000
_cell.length_c   1.000
_cell.angle_alpha   90.00
_cell.angle_beta   90.00
_cell.angle_gamma   90.00
#
_symmetry.space_group_name_H-M   'P 1'
#
loop_
_entity.id
_entity.type
_entity.pdbx_description
1 polymer ?
#
loop_
_entity_poly.entity_id
_entity_poly.type
_entity_poly.pdbx_seq_one_letter_code
_entity_poly.pdbx_strand_id
1 'polypeptide(L)'
;MGAMLHQAVMLRFKATNNQAKYEALIAGLNFALSMAVKRIQVFSDSLLVVNQVNQTFETKDKVLKKYLQLAKSLISLFEDFSLTHIPREEN
;
A
#
# COMPACT_ATOMS: atom_id res chain seq x y z
N MET A 1 21.37 1.36 14.58
CA MET A 1 20.39 0.37 15.08
C MET A 1 19.09 0.61 14.34
N GLY A 2 18.67 -0.34 13.51
CA GLY A 2 17.32 -0.36 12.93
C GLY A 2 16.43 -1.30 13.73
N ALA A 3 15.14 -1.01 13.81
CA ALA A 3 14.15 -1.92 14.37
C ALA A 3 13.39 -2.59 13.22
N MET A 4 13.19 -3.90 13.31
CA MET A 4 12.33 -4.65 12.39
C MET A 4 10.98 -4.83 13.06
N LEU A 5 9.92 -4.34 12.42
CA LEU A 5 8.55 -4.45 12.89
C LEU A 5 7.75 -5.24 11.86
N HIS A 6 7.03 -6.25 12.32
CA HIS A 6 6.13 -7.03 11.47
C HIS A 6 4.70 -6.69 11.82
N GLN A 7 3.90 -6.39 10.81
CA GLN A 7 2.47 -6.16 10.95
C GLN A 7 1.72 -7.09 10.00
N ALA A 8 0.67 -7.74 10.51
CA ALA A 8 -0.24 -8.54 9.72
C ALA A 8 -1.65 -7.94 9.82
N VAL A 9 -2.36 -7.90 8.68
CA VAL A 9 -3.73 -7.40 8.59
C VAL A 9 -4.64 -8.56 8.27
N MET A 10 -5.64 -8.79 9.12
CA MET A 10 -6.67 -9.81 8.90
C MET A 10 -8.00 -9.12 8.58
N LEU A 11 -8.52 -9.36 7.38
CA LEU A 11 -9.81 -8.85 6.98
C LEU A 11 -10.92 -9.74 7.53
N ARG A 12 -11.82 -9.14 8.32
CA ARG A 12 -13.01 -9.83 8.88
C ARG A 12 -14.22 -9.81 7.94
N PHE A 13 -14.00 -9.46 6.69
CA PHE A 13 -15.02 -9.38 5.64
C PHE A 13 -14.48 -10.00 4.36
N LYS A 14 -15.39 -10.39 3.47
CA LYS A 14 -15.02 -10.95 2.18
C LYS A 14 -14.44 -9.83 1.29
N ALA A 15 -13.18 -9.98 0.91
CA ALA A 15 -12.48 -9.09 0.00
C ALA A 15 -11.96 -9.88 -1.20
N THR A 16 -11.86 -9.22 -2.36
CA THR A 16 -11.10 -9.78 -3.49
C THR A 16 -9.60 -9.66 -3.21
N ASN A 17 -8.77 -10.42 -3.94
CA ASN A 17 -7.31 -10.34 -3.78
C ASN A 17 -6.78 -8.90 -3.96
N ASN A 18 -7.32 -8.15 -4.92
CA ASN A 18 -6.92 -6.77 -5.16
C ASN A 18 -7.33 -5.84 -4.01
N GLN A 19 -8.54 -6.03 -3.47
CA GLN A 19 -9.00 -5.27 -2.30
C GLN A 19 -8.13 -5.59 -1.07
N ALA A 20 -7.80 -6.87 -0.84
CA ALA A 20 -6.93 -7.26 0.26
C ALA A 20 -5.53 -6.66 0.16
N LYS A 21 -4.95 -6.60 -1.05
CA LYS A 21 -3.66 -5.97 -1.31
C LYS A 21 -3.70 -4.45 -1.06
N TYR A 22 -4.80 -3.78 -1.40
CA TYR A 22 -5.00 -2.37 -1.07
C TYR A 22 -5.15 -2.13 0.43
N GLU A 23 -5.91 -2.97 1.13
CA GLU A 23 -6.08 -2.87 2.58
C GLU A 23 -4.74 -3.04 3.32
N ALA A 24 -3.92 -4.01 2.89
CA ALA A 24 -2.58 -4.21 3.44
C ALA A 24 -1.70 -2.96 3.25
N LEU A 25 -1.69 -2.37 2.05
CA LEU A 25 -0.96 -1.14 1.77
C LEU A 25 -1.43 0.02 2.67
N ILE A 26 -2.74 0.24 2.76
CA ILE A 26 -3.32 1.34 3.54
C ILE A 26 -3.04 1.18 5.03
N ALA A 27 -3.12 -0.04 5.56
CA ALA A 27 -2.79 -0.32 6.95
C ALA A 27 -1.30 -0.04 7.24
N GLY A 28 -0.40 -0.46 6.35
CA GLY A 28 1.04 -0.20 6.47
C GLY A 28 1.39 1.29 6.42
N LEU A 29 0.73 2.05 5.52
CA LEU A 29 0.90 3.51 5.44
C LEU A 29 0.44 4.21 6.72
N ASN A 30 -0.75 3.87 7.23
CA ASN A 30 -1.26 4.43 8.48
C ASN A 30 -0.35 4.10 9.66
N PHE A 31 0.18 2.87 9.71
CA PHE A 31 1.11 2.48 10.75
C PHE A 31 2.40 3.30 10.70
N ALA A 32 3.00 3.46 9.52
CA ALA A 32 4.19 4.30 9.35
C ALA A 32 3.94 5.77 9.74
N LEU A 33 2.79 6.34 9.36
CA LEU A 33 2.40 7.70 9.76
C LEU A 33 2.22 7.81 11.28
N SER A 34 1.63 6.80 11.93
CA SER A 34 1.48 6.78 13.40
C SER A 34 2.83 6.75 14.13
N MET A 35 3.87 6.28 13.46
CA MET A 35 5.26 6.29 13.94
C MET A 35 6.02 7.57 13.54
N ALA A 36 5.34 8.57 12.98
CA ALA A 36 5.93 9.81 12.48
C ALA A 36 7.04 9.59 11.43
N VAL A 37 6.96 8.51 10.65
CA VAL A 37 7.88 8.26 9.53
C VAL A 37 7.63 9.32 8.46
N LYS A 38 8.69 10.04 8.09
CA LYS A 38 8.64 11.09 7.05
C LYS A 38 8.94 10.58 5.66
N ARG A 39 9.80 9.56 5.53
CA ARG A 39 10.26 9.02 4.25
C ARG A 39 10.14 7.52 4.27
N ILE A 40 9.54 6.93 3.24
CA ILE A 40 9.24 5.50 3.20
C ILE A 40 9.49 4.90 1.82
N GLN A 41 10.05 3.69 1.82
CA GLN A 41 10.09 2.81 0.66
C GLN A 41 9.20 1.61 0.94
N VAL A 42 8.26 1.35 0.04
CA VAL A 42 7.30 0.27 0.14
C VAL A 42 7.57 -0.74 -0.97
N PHE A 43 7.47 -2.01 -0.62
CA PHE A 43 7.58 -3.12 -1.56
C PHE A 43 6.25 -3.88 -1.62
N SER A 44 5.90 -4.38 -2.79
CA SER A 44 4.67 -5.15 -2.97
C SER A 44 4.81 -6.20 -4.08
N ASP A 45 4.27 -7.39 -3.83
CA ASP A 45 4.09 -8.45 -4.83
C ASP A 45 2.92 -8.19 -5.82
N SER A 46 2.28 -7.02 -5.71
CA SER A 46 1.08 -6.67 -6.47
C SER A 46 1.40 -5.71 -7.61
N LEU A 47 1.69 -6.26 -8.80
CA LEU A 47 1.84 -5.43 -10.00
C LEU A 47 0.65 -4.48 -10.22
N LEU A 48 -0.58 -4.91 -9.92
CA LEU A 48 -1.76 -4.07 -10.08
C LEU A 48 -1.71 -2.85 -9.15
N VAL A 49 -1.43 -3.06 -7.86
CA VAL A 49 -1.40 -1.96 -6.88
C VAL A 49 -0.23 -1.02 -7.17
N VAL A 50 0.95 -1.58 -7.45
CA VAL A 50 2.14 -0.80 -7.82
C VAL A 50 1.85 0.08 -9.03
N ASN A 51 1.30 -0.48 -10.11
CA ASN A 51 1.02 0.27 -11.32
C ASN A 51 -0.09 1.32 -11.15
N GLN A 52 -1.14 1.03 -10.38
CA GLN A 52 -2.21 2.00 -10.14
C GLN A 52 -1.76 3.17 -9.26
N VAL A 53 -0.98 2.90 -8.20
CA VAL A 53 -0.43 3.94 -7.31
C VAL A 53 0.57 4.81 -8.06
N ASN A 54 1.48 4.19 -8.84
CA ASN A 54 2.45 4.88 -9.68
C ASN A 54 1.83 5.50 -10.94
N GLN A 55 0.50 5.47 -11.08
CA GLN A 55 -0.27 6.11 -12.15
C GLN A 55 0.01 5.57 -13.56
N THR A 56 0.62 4.38 -13.66
CA THR A 56 0.85 3.72 -14.96
C THR A 56 -0.42 3.04 -15.46
N PHE A 57 -1.29 2.56 -14.54
CA PHE A 57 -2.59 1.97 -14.87
C PHE A 57 -3.78 2.73 -14.27
N GLU A 58 -4.84 2.84 -15.04
CA GLU A 58 -6.15 3.27 -14.54
C GLU A 58 -6.99 2.07 -14.08
N THR A 59 -7.85 2.28 -13.09
CA THR A 59 -8.85 1.30 -12.67
C THR A 59 -10.26 1.79 -13.02
N LYS A 60 -11.06 0.93 -13.65
CA LYS A 60 -12.49 1.18 -13.93
C LYS A 60 -13.40 0.76 -12.77
N ASP A 61 -12.88 -0.06 -11.86
CA ASP A 61 -13.60 -0.54 -10.68
C ASP A 61 -13.81 0.61 -9.69
N LYS A 62 -15.07 0.93 -9.40
CA LYS A 62 -15.45 2.04 -8.50
C LYS A 62 -14.94 1.85 -7.08
N VAL A 63 -14.81 0.62 -6.60
CA VAL A 63 -14.28 0.30 -5.27
C VAL A 63 -12.77 0.49 -5.26
N LEU A 64 -12.05 -0.04 -6.25
CA LEU A 64 -10.60 0.17 -6.35
C LEU A 64 -10.23 1.64 -6.56
N LYS A 65 -11.06 2.43 -7.25
CA LYS A 65 -10.89 3.89 -7.32
C LYS A 65 -10.86 4.54 -5.93
N LYS A 66 -11.77 4.13 -5.03
CA LYS A 66 -11.80 4.66 -3.65
C LYS A 66 -10.55 4.26 -2.87
N TYR A 67 -10.10 3.01 -3.00
CA TYR A 67 -8.85 2.57 -2.38
C TYR A 67 -7.65 3.34 -2.91
N LEU A 68 -7.54 3.52 -4.23
CA LEU A 68 -6.46 4.29 -4.84
C LEU A 68 -6.45 5.75 -4.37
N GLN A 69 -7.62 6.38 -4.28
CA GLN A 69 -7.74 7.74 -3.75
C GLN A 69 -7.25 7.82 -2.31
N LEU A 70 -7.71 6.91 -1.44
CA LEU A 70 -7.29 6.87 -0.04
C LEU A 70 -5.78 6.63 0.09
N ALA A 71 -5.23 5.67 -0.64
CA ALA A 71 -3.79 5.40 -0.64
C ALA A 71 -2.99 6.63 -1.08
N LYS A 72 -3.39 7.32 -2.16
CA LYS A 72 -2.74 8.55 -2.61
C LYS A 72 -2.81 9.68 -1.58
N SER A 73 -3.95 9.84 -0.90
CA SER A 73 -4.08 10.82 0.18
C SER A 73 -3.12 10.54 1.31
N LEU A 74 -2.97 9.28 1.74
CA LEU A 74 -2.00 8.90 2.77
C LEU A 74 -0.55 9.09 2.31
N ILE A 75 -0.24 8.69 1.07
CA ILE A 75 1.09 8.86 0.46
C ILE A 75 1.50 10.35 0.44
N SER A 76 0.56 11.26 0.18
CA SER A 76 0.85 12.70 0.14
C SER A 76 1.27 13.30 1.49
N LEU A 77 1.12 12.57 2.59
CA LEU A 77 1.55 12.98 3.92
C LEU A 77 3.02 12.67 4.21
N PHE A 78 3.69 11.88 3.35
CA PHE A 78 5.12 11.62 3.44
C PHE A 78 5.92 12.69 2.68
N GLU A 79 7.10 13.05 3.20
CA GLU A 79 8.05 13.92 2.52
C GLU A 79 8.68 13.22 1.31
N ASP A 80 8.88 11.90 1.39
CA ASP A 80 9.37 11.07 0.29
C ASP A 80 8.72 9.68 0.33
N PHE A 81 8.35 9.18 -0.85
CA PHE A 81 7.64 7.92 -1.02
C PHE A 81 8.08 7.22 -2.29
N SER A 82 8.38 5.92 -2.18
CA SER A 82 8.53 5.05 -3.34
C SER A 82 7.79 3.73 -3.13
N LEU A 83 7.21 3.20 -4.21
CA LEU A 83 6.57 1.90 -4.25
C LEU A 83 7.13 1.06 -5.39
N THR A 84 7.78 -0.05 -5.04
CA THR A 84 8.45 -0.94 -5.98
C THR A 84 7.84 -2.33 -5.96
N HIS A 85 7.71 -2.93 -7.14
CA HIS A 85 7.30 -4.32 -7.23
C HIS A 85 8.46 -5.25 -6.89
N ILE A 86 8.18 -6.30 -6.11
CA ILE A 86 9.11 -7.40 -5.84
C ILE A 86 8.43 -8.74 -6.13
N PRO A 87 9.18 -9.80 -6.49
CA PRO A 87 8.64 -11.15 -6.57
C PRO A 87 7.95 -11.56 -5.26
N ARG A 88 6.94 -12.42 -5.36
CA ARG A 88 6.16 -12.84 -4.18
C ARG A 88 7.00 -13.60 -3.17
N GLU A 89 8.06 -14.26 -3.62
CA GLU A 89 9.02 -15.00 -2.82
C GLU A 89 9.90 -14.07 -1.96
N GLU A 90 9.99 -12.78 -2.32
CA GLU A 90 10.77 -11.76 -1.62
C GLU A 90 9.92 -10.89 -0.68
N ASN A 91 8.59 -11.08 -0.69
CA ASN A 91 7.61 -10.28 0.06
C ASN A 91 7.03 -11.03 1.26
#